data_AF-A0A6A6QH39-F1
#
_entry.id   AF-A0A6A6QH39-F1
#
_cell.length_a   1.000
_cell.length_b   1.000
_cell.length_c   1.000
_cell.angle_alpha   90.00
_cell.angle_beta   90.00
_cell.angle_gamma   90.00
#
_symmetry.space_group_name_H-M   'P 1'
#
loop_
_entity.id
_entity.type
_entity.pdbx_description
1 polymer ?
#
loop_
_entity_poly.entity_id
_entity_poly.type
_entity_poly.pdbx_seq_one_letter_code
_entity_poly.pdbx_strand_id
1 'polypeptide(L)'
;MADHNTSTRSPPVMRGAARMLNFFSFLWDTKFQLTLLTVSSFSSKLLHLYSHRISLPIILTTLYLPTFLLPDALLVILSKTLLFRQDRSKLEVPRKIAGALLTLITTSASAAQVSFYLETGGEVQWLAAGNFANDPAGMKLLMSGFPKFALAFLCFVAISWLLTPRYYDFIDRVFGDIASAFKALRQVVFKKNTGYSKVSRHSDDDEDSDEEGH
;
A
#
# COMPACT_ATOMS: atom_id res chain seq x y z
N MET A 1 51.77 -20.61 -33.11
CA MET A 1 50.31 -20.51 -33.30
C MET A 1 49.70 -20.95 -31.98
N ALA A 2 49.52 -20.00 -31.05
CA ALA A 2 49.13 -20.29 -29.67
C ALA A 2 47.81 -19.57 -29.38
N ASP A 3 46.75 -20.36 -29.27
CA ASP A 3 45.41 -19.90 -28.88
C ASP A 3 45.37 -19.62 -27.37
N HIS A 4 45.24 -18.35 -27.00
CA HIS A 4 45.05 -17.93 -25.63
C HIS A 4 43.55 -17.76 -25.35
N ASN A 5 42.89 -18.87 -24.99
CA ASN A 5 41.50 -18.89 -24.52
C ASN A 5 41.42 -18.36 -23.09
N THR A 6 41.12 -17.08 -22.91
CA THR A 6 40.90 -16.43 -21.61
C THR A 6 39.47 -16.67 -21.12
N SER A 7 39.27 -17.83 -20.50
CA SER A 7 38.09 -18.13 -19.68
C SER A 7 38.02 -17.18 -18.48
N THR A 8 37.22 -16.12 -18.58
CA THR A 8 36.92 -15.17 -17.51
C THR A 8 35.99 -15.79 -16.46
N ARG A 9 36.54 -16.63 -15.59
CA ARG A 9 35.85 -17.04 -14.35
C ARG A 9 35.90 -15.89 -13.34
N SER A 10 34.79 -15.16 -13.24
CA SER A 10 34.56 -14.19 -12.17
C SER A 10 34.48 -14.89 -10.79
N PRO A 11 35.08 -14.32 -9.73
CA PRO A 11 35.20 -14.98 -8.43
C PRO A 11 33.85 -15.11 -7.69
N PRO A 12 33.65 -16.18 -6.90
CA PRO A 12 32.38 -16.52 -6.25
C PRO A 12 31.89 -15.46 -5.23
N VAL A 13 32.80 -14.66 -4.67
CA VAL A 13 32.49 -13.65 -3.64
C VAL A 13 31.67 -12.48 -4.21
N MET A 14 31.85 -12.11 -5.48
CA MET A 14 31.09 -11.01 -6.11
C MET A 14 29.62 -11.36 -6.36
N ARG A 15 29.25 -12.64 -6.42
CA ARG A 15 27.86 -13.06 -6.62
C ARG A 15 27.01 -12.90 -5.35
N GLY A 16 27.61 -13.05 -4.17
CA GLY A 16 26.92 -12.89 -2.88
C GLY A 16 26.54 -11.44 -2.61
N ALA A 17 27.49 -10.53 -2.78
CA ALA A 17 27.27 -9.10 -2.62
C ALA A 17 26.20 -8.56 -3.60
N ALA A 18 26.25 -9.00 -4.86
CA ALA A 18 25.24 -8.63 -5.86
C ALA A 18 23.83 -9.13 -5.48
N ARG A 19 23.70 -10.34 -4.90
CA ARG A 19 22.41 -10.86 -4.43
C ARG A 19 21.87 -10.09 -3.22
N MET A 20 22.73 -9.70 -2.28
CA MET A 20 22.30 -8.86 -1.15
C MET A 20 21.85 -7.47 -1.62
N LEU A 21 22.61 -6.83 -2.50
CA LEU A 21 22.23 -5.53 -3.07
C LEU A 21 20.91 -5.58 -3.83
N ASN A 22 20.65 -6.67 -4.57
CA ASN A 22 19.37 -6.89 -5.23
C ASN A 22 18.21 -7.13 -4.25
N PHE A 23 18.48 -7.75 -3.10
CA PHE A 23 17.48 -7.91 -2.05
C PHE A 23 17.17 -6.57 -1.36
N PHE A 24 18.18 -5.77 -1.05
CA PHE A 24 17.99 -4.43 -0.47
C PHE A 24 17.29 -3.47 -1.45
N SER A 25 17.62 -3.53 -2.74
CA SER A 25 16.91 -2.74 -3.75
C SER A 25 15.46 -3.19 -3.91
N PHE A 26 15.18 -4.49 -3.77
CA PHE A 26 13.83 -5.03 -3.73
C PHE A 26 13.05 -4.57 -2.49
N LEU A 27 13.67 -4.54 -1.31
CA LEU A 27 13.06 -3.97 -0.09
C LEU A 27 12.77 -2.46 -0.23
N TRP A 28 13.51 -1.78 -1.10
CA TRP A 28 13.30 -0.37 -1.42
C TRP A 28 12.26 -0.15 -2.53
N ASP A 29 11.69 -1.21 -3.11
CA ASP A 29 10.62 -1.08 -4.09
C ASP A 29 9.32 -0.62 -3.40
N THR A 30 8.85 0.56 -3.82
CA THR A 30 7.56 1.14 -3.48
C THR A 30 6.41 0.14 -3.56
N LYS A 31 6.41 -0.75 -4.56
CA LYS A 31 5.36 -1.76 -4.78
C LYS A 31 5.34 -2.81 -3.68
N PHE A 32 6.52 -3.27 -3.29
CA PHE A 32 6.70 -4.23 -2.22
C PHE A 32 6.33 -3.62 -0.87
N GLN A 33 6.75 -2.38 -0.60
CA GLN A 33 6.42 -1.65 0.63
C GLN A 33 4.91 -1.47 0.84
N LEU A 34 4.18 -1.05 -0.21
CA LEU A 34 2.72 -0.91 -0.17
C LEU A 34 2.03 -2.26 0.12
N THR A 35 2.48 -3.32 -0.54
CA THR A 35 1.93 -4.68 -0.35
C THR A 35 2.19 -5.15 1.08
N LEU A 36 3.41 -5.01 1.57
CA LEU A 36 3.82 -5.42 2.92
C LEU A 36 3.05 -4.67 4.01
N LEU A 37 2.88 -3.36 3.84
CA LEU A 37 2.10 -2.54 4.74
C LEU A 37 0.63 -3.00 4.80
N THR A 38 0.04 -3.31 3.64
CA THR A 38 -1.38 -3.74 3.59
C THR A 38 -1.55 -5.12 4.20
N VAL A 39 -0.70 -6.07 3.80
CA VAL A 39 -0.76 -7.47 4.26
C VAL A 39 -0.55 -7.56 5.77
N SER A 40 0.44 -6.83 6.31
CA SER A 40 0.69 -6.83 7.76
C SER A 40 -0.46 -6.23 8.56
N SER A 41 -1.00 -5.08 8.13
CA SER A 41 -2.13 -4.43 8.80
C SER A 41 -3.39 -5.31 8.78
N PHE A 42 -3.70 -5.89 7.61
CA PHE A 42 -4.82 -6.81 7.46
C PHE A 42 -4.65 -8.07 8.29
N SER A 43 -3.45 -8.65 8.31
CA SER A 43 -3.17 -9.87 9.07
C SER A 43 -3.27 -9.65 10.59
N SER A 44 -2.81 -8.50 11.11
CA SER A 44 -2.91 -8.20 12.54
C SER A 44 -4.37 -8.12 13.00
N LYS A 45 -5.21 -7.50 12.17
CA LYS A 45 -6.65 -7.38 12.38
C LYS A 45 -7.39 -8.71 12.23
N LEU A 46 -7.02 -9.54 11.26
CA LEU A 46 -7.57 -10.90 11.14
C LEU A 46 -7.23 -11.75 12.36
N LEU A 47 -6.01 -11.62 12.90
CA LEU A 47 -5.60 -12.35 14.09
C LEU A 47 -6.34 -11.86 15.34
N HIS A 48 -6.51 -10.54 15.49
CA HIS A 48 -7.34 -9.95 16.55
C HIS A 48 -8.80 -10.44 16.44
N LEU A 49 -9.36 -10.43 15.24
CA LEU A 49 -10.71 -10.94 14.97
C LEU A 49 -10.82 -12.43 15.30
N TYR A 50 -9.81 -13.23 14.91
CA TYR A 50 -9.73 -14.67 15.16
C TYR A 50 -9.69 -14.98 16.66
N SER A 51 -8.86 -14.26 17.41
CA SER A 51 -8.78 -14.37 18.88
C SER A 51 -10.14 -14.15 19.55
N HIS A 52 -10.95 -13.25 19.01
CA HIS A 52 -12.26 -12.90 19.55
C HIS A 52 -13.43 -13.77 19.03
N ARG A 53 -13.19 -14.74 18.12
CA ARG A 53 -14.24 -15.61 17.53
C ARG A 53 -14.95 -16.48 18.55
N ILE A 54 -14.32 -16.77 19.68
CA ILE A 54 -14.88 -17.61 20.74
C ILE A 54 -15.87 -16.80 21.61
N SER A 55 -15.82 -15.47 21.59
CA SER A 55 -16.56 -14.61 22.52
C SER A 55 -17.64 -13.70 21.89
N LEU A 56 -17.73 -13.60 20.55
CA LEU A 56 -18.71 -12.73 19.87
C LEU A 56 -19.56 -13.46 18.81
N PRO A 57 -20.88 -13.20 18.73
CA PRO A 57 -21.76 -13.81 17.73
C PRO A 57 -21.37 -13.39 16.31
N ILE A 58 -21.21 -14.39 15.44
CA ILE A 58 -20.74 -14.29 14.04
C ILE A 58 -21.49 -13.22 13.21
N ILE A 59 -22.75 -12.96 13.54
CA ILE A 59 -23.62 -11.99 12.85
C ILE A 59 -23.17 -10.54 13.08
N LEU A 60 -22.67 -10.19 14.29
CA LEU A 60 -22.11 -8.86 14.55
C LEU A 60 -20.77 -8.68 13.82
N THR A 61 -19.98 -9.75 13.71
CA THR A 61 -18.70 -9.72 12.98
C THR A 61 -18.90 -9.39 11.51
N THR A 62 -19.93 -9.95 10.86
CA THR A 62 -20.24 -9.69 9.45
C THR A 62 -20.80 -8.29 9.22
N LEU A 63 -21.57 -7.73 10.16
CA LEU A 63 -22.13 -6.39 10.04
C LEU A 63 -21.09 -5.28 10.30
N TYR A 64 -20.08 -5.54 11.14
CA TYR A 64 -18.99 -4.60 11.43
C TYR A 64 -17.79 -4.69 10.49
N LEU A 65 -17.70 -5.78 9.72
CA LEU A 65 -16.65 -6.05 8.74
C LEU A 65 -16.41 -4.89 7.74
N PRO A 66 -17.45 -4.23 7.18
CA PRO A 66 -17.26 -3.09 6.28
C PRO A 66 -16.58 -1.92 6.98
N THR A 67 -17.01 -1.58 8.19
CA THR A 67 -16.47 -0.49 9.01
C THR A 67 -15.06 -0.79 9.50
N PHE A 68 -14.74 -2.07 9.70
CA PHE A 68 -13.44 -2.55 10.13
C PHE A 68 -12.39 -2.60 8.99
N LEU A 69 -12.83 -2.87 7.75
CA LEU A 69 -12.01 -2.81 6.53
C LEU A 69 -11.80 -1.38 6.02
N LEU A 70 -12.66 -0.44 6.39
CA LEU A 70 -12.63 0.93 5.90
C LEU A 70 -11.30 1.64 6.21
N PRO A 71 -10.72 1.52 7.43
CA PRO A 71 -9.39 2.04 7.71
C PRO A 71 -8.29 1.41 6.84
N ASP A 72 -8.38 0.12 6.49
CA ASP A 72 -7.40 -0.53 5.62
C ASP A 72 -7.50 -0.02 4.19
N ALA A 73 -8.72 0.13 3.67
CA ALA A 73 -8.96 0.74 2.36
C ALA A 73 -8.44 2.20 2.32
N LEU A 74 -8.70 2.97 3.37
CA LEU A 74 -8.19 4.34 3.51
C LEU A 74 -6.66 4.35 3.54
N LEU A 75 -6.04 3.42 4.28
CA LEU A 75 -4.60 3.27 4.37
C LEU A 75 -4.01 2.99 2.99
N VAL A 76 -4.57 2.04 2.23
CA VAL A 76 -4.13 1.73 0.85
C VAL A 76 -4.25 2.94 -0.06
N ILE A 77 -5.37 3.67 0.01
CA ILE A 77 -5.60 4.86 -0.83
C ILE A 77 -4.62 5.97 -0.48
N LEU A 78 -4.43 6.26 0.81
CA LEU A 78 -3.51 7.28 1.29
C LEU A 78 -2.06 6.91 0.98
N SER A 79 -1.64 5.67 1.24
CA SER A 79 -0.29 5.22 0.92
C SER A 79 -0.01 5.32 -0.58
N LYS A 80 -0.93 4.86 -1.44
CA LYS A 80 -0.76 4.98 -2.90
C LYS A 80 -0.73 6.44 -3.37
N THR A 81 -1.61 7.29 -2.83
CA THR A 81 -1.80 8.67 -3.32
C THR A 81 -0.80 9.66 -2.74
N LEU A 82 -0.39 9.49 -1.49
CA LEU A 82 0.40 10.45 -0.72
C LEU A 82 1.88 10.08 -0.69
N LEU A 83 2.19 8.81 -0.46
CA LEU A 83 3.54 8.31 -0.24
C LEU A 83 4.17 7.70 -1.51
N PHE A 84 3.36 6.97 -2.28
CA PHE A 84 3.84 6.14 -3.38
C PHE A 84 3.42 6.68 -4.76
N ARG A 85 2.99 7.94 -4.82
CA ARG A 85 2.65 8.61 -6.07
C ARG A 85 3.90 8.84 -6.91
N GLN A 86 3.88 8.28 -8.11
CA GLN A 86 4.95 8.32 -9.10
C GLN A 86 4.97 9.69 -9.79
N ASP A 87 5.38 10.72 -9.05
CA ASP A 87 5.50 12.08 -9.56
C ASP A 87 6.98 12.50 -9.54
N ARG A 88 7.53 12.87 -10.71
CA ARG A 88 8.94 13.22 -11.00
C ARG A 88 9.45 14.50 -10.32
N SER A 89 9.01 14.77 -9.10
CA SER A 89 9.32 15.99 -8.37
C SER A 89 10.45 15.79 -7.36
N LYS A 90 11.05 16.90 -6.91
CA LYS A 90 12.09 16.96 -5.86
C LYS A 90 11.67 16.33 -4.51
N LEU A 91 10.40 15.96 -4.35
CA LEU A 91 9.83 15.36 -3.13
C LEU A 91 9.83 13.81 -3.13
N GLU A 92 10.36 13.14 -4.15
CA GLU A 92 10.37 11.68 -4.21
C GLU A 92 11.14 11.00 -3.08
N VAL A 93 12.34 11.48 -2.76
CA VAL A 93 13.22 10.89 -1.75
C VAL A 93 12.61 10.94 -0.34
N PRO A 94 12.17 12.09 0.19
CA PRO A 94 11.59 12.14 1.53
C PRO A 94 10.29 11.33 1.65
N ARG A 95 9.47 11.27 0.58
CA ARG A 95 8.25 10.46 0.58
C ARG A 95 8.54 8.96 0.60
N LYS A 96 9.55 8.51 -0.15
CA LYS A 96 10.02 7.12 -0.11
C LYS A 96 10.54 6.74 1.27
N ILE A 97 11.32 7.62 1.89
CA ILE A 97 11.83 7.39 3.26
C ILE A 97 10.65 7.32 4.25
N ALA A 98 9.72 8.27 4.19
CA ALA A 98 8.53 8.26 5.03
C ALA A 98 7.67 7.00 4.84
N GLY A 99 7.50 6.54 3.59
CA GLY A 99 6.78 5.30 3.29
C GLY A 99 7.50 4.04 3.76
N ALA A 100 8.81 4.00 3.65
CA ALA A 100 9.63 2.92 4.20
C ALA A 100 9.51 2.87 5.73
N LEU A 101 9.61 4.03 6.41
CA LEU A 101 9.45 4.12 7.87
C LEU A 101 8.06 3.70 8.31
N LEU A 102 7.01 4.19 7.65
CA LEU A 102 5.63 3.80 7.95
C LEU A 102 5.44 2.30 7.79
N THR A 103 5.91 1.73 6.68
CA THR A 103 5.85 0.28 6.42
C THR A 103 6.59 -0.51 7.49
N LEU A 104 7.78 -0.07 7.87
CA LEU A 104 8.59 -0.73 8.90
C LEU A 104 7.91 -0.68 10.26
N ILE A 105 7.39 0.47 10.67
CA ILE A 105 6.67 0.64 11.94
C ILE A 105 5.41 -0.22 11.95
N THR A 106 4.57 -0.17 10.90
CA THR A 106 3.33 -0.94 10.83
C THR A 106 3.59 -2.44 10.82
N THR A 107 4.59 -2.89 10.05
CA THR A 107 4.94 -4.33 9.98
C THR A 107 5.51 -4.81 11.31
N SER A 108 6.35 -4.01 11.96
CA SER A 108 6.91 -4.32 13.28
C SER A 108 5.83 -4.34 14.35
N ALA A 109 4.94 -3.35 14.38
CA ALA A 109 3.82 -3.32 15.32
C ALA A 109 2.89 -4.53 15.15
N SER A 110 2.58 -4.88 13.91
CA SER A 110 1.75 -6.05 13.59
C SER A 110 2.44 -7.35 13.99
N ALA A 111 3.74 -7.50 13.68
CA ALA A 111 4.52 -8.69 14.05
C ALA A 111 4.62 -8.83 15.58
N ALA A 112 4.79 -7.73 16.30
CA ALA A 112 4.79 -7.69 17.76
C ALA A 112 3.44 -8.13 18.34
N GLN A 113 2.33 -7.69 17.74
CA GLN A 113 0.99 -8.11 18.16
C GLN A 113 0.79 -9.62 17.96
N VAL A 114 1.20 -10.17 16.82
CA VAL A 114 1.14 -11.62 16.55
C VAL A 114 2.03 -12.41 17.50
N SER A 115 3.29 -12.00 17.68
CA SER A 115 4.22 -12.72 18.55
C SER A 115 3.80 -12.69 20.01
N PHE A 116 3.27 -11.56 20.48
CA PHE A 116 2.78 -11.44 21.85
C PHE A 116 1.54 -12.30 22.10
N TYR A 117 0.63 -12.36 21.12
CA TYR A 117 -0.52 -13.26 21.16
C TYR A 117 -0.09 -14.73 21.23
N LEU A 118 0.93 -15.13 20.46
CA LEU A 118 1.48 -16.49 20.51
C LEU A 118 2.20 -16.83 21.82
N GLU A 119 2.65 -15.83 22.58
CA GLU A 119 3.33 -16.04 23.87
C GLU A 119 2.35 -16.06 25.05
N THR A 120 1.41 -15.12 25.07
CA THR A 120 0.56 -14.84 26.23
C THR A 120 -0.91 -15.22 26.03
N GLY A 121 -1.35 -15.44 24.79
CA GLY A 121 -2.76 -15.60 24.44
C GLY A 121 -3.60 -14.32 24.57
N GLY A 122 -2.97 -13.18 24.93
CA GLY A 122 -3.61 -11.90 25.17
C GLY A 122 -3.27 -10.84 24.12
N GLU A 123 -3.96 -9.70 24.20
CA GLU A 123 -3.74 -8.55 23.30
C GLU A 123 -2.71 -7.58 23.86
N VAL A 124 -1.93 -6.96 22.96
CA VAL A 124 -0.94 -5.95 23.35
C VAL A 124 -1.64 -4.69 23.84
N GLN A 125 -1.50 -4.40 25.13
CA GLN A 125 -1.95 -3.16 25.75
C GLN A 125 -0.93 -2.04 25.46
N TRP A 126 -1.04 -1.40 24.29
CA TRP A 126 -0.10 -0.37 23.84
C TRP A 126 0.06 0.81 24.82
N LEU A 127 -1.01 1.14 25.55
CA LEU A 127 -0.98 2.22 26.55
C LEU A 127 -0.11 1.88 27.77
N ALA A 128 -0.03 0.60 28.13
CA ALA A 128 0.78 0.11 29.25
C ALA A 128 2.16 -0.39 28.81
N ALA A 129 2.37 -0.63 27.50
CA ALA A 129 3.59 -1.17 26.94
C ALA A 129 4.85 -0.37 27.31
N GLY A 130 4.73 0.96 27.48
CA GLY A 130 5.83 1.81 27.93
C GLY A 130 6.31 1.52 29.37
N ASN A 131 5.39 1.18 30.27
CA ASN A 131 5.75 0.75 31.62
C ASN A 131 6.33 -0.67 31.63
N PHE A 132 5.81 -1.57 30.79
CA PHE A 132 6.35 -2.92 30.64
C PHE A 132 7.78 -2.95 30.07
N ALA A 133 8.14 -2.00 29.20
CA ALA A 133 9.49 -1.89 28.66
C ALA A 133 10.53 -1.43 29.70
N ASN A 134 10.10 -0.77 30.78
CA ASN A 134 10.99 -0.35 31.87
C ASN A 134 11.13 -1.40 32.98
N ASP A 135 10.32 -2.47 32.96
CA ASP A 135 10.40 -3.57 33.93
C ASP A 135 11.40 -4.65 33.43
N PRO A 136 12.41 -5.04 34.24
CA PRO A 136 13.31 -6.14 33.93
C PRO A 136 12.59 -7.46 33.59
N ALA A 137 11.43 -7.74 34.19
CA ALA A 137 10.63 -8.92 33.87
C ALA A 137 9.98 -8.82 32.48
N GLY A 138 9.47 -7.63 32.13
CA GLY A 138 8.92 -7.34 30.80
C GLY A 138 9.99 -7.43 29.70
N MET A 139 11.20 -6.94 29.96
CA MET A 139 12.32 -7.03 29.00
C MET A 139 12.74 -8.48 28.73
N LYS A 140 12.75 -9.33 29.76
CA LYS A 140 13.03 -10.78 29.60
C LYS A 140 11.96 -11.46 28.75
N LEU A 141 10.68 -11.12 28.95
CA LEU A 141 9.58 -11.61 28.13
C LEU A 141 9.74 -11.18 26.66
N LEU A 142 10.09 -9.91 26.42
CA LEU A 142 10.33 -9.37 25.07
C LEU A 142 11.50 -10.07 24.36
N MET A 143 12.61 -10.29 25.07
CA MET A 143 13.77 -11.01 24.55
C MET A 143 13.43 -12.49 24.23
N SER A 144 12.63 -13.14 25.07
CA SER A 144 12.15 -14.50 24.84
C SER A 144 11.18 -14.58 23.65
N GLY A 145 10.38 -13.54 23.42
CA GLY A 145 9.44 -13.44 22.29
C GLY A 145 10.08 -13.04 20.96
N PHE A 146 11.35 -12.59 20.96
CA PHE A 146 12.03 -12.11 19.76
C PHE A 146 12.11 -13.14 18.62
N PRO A 147 12.38 -14.44 18.85
CA PRO A 147 12.37 -15.44 17.78
C PRO A 147 10.99 -15.58 17.11
N LYS A 148 9.91 -15.53 17.90
CA LYS A 148 8.53 -15.57 17.38
C LYS A 148 8.19 -14.30 16.59
N PHE A 149 8.67 -13.15 17.07
CA PHE A 149 8.58 -11.88 16.35
C PHE A 149 9.30 -11.94 14.99
N ALA A 150 10.55 -12.40 14.97
CA ALA A 150 11.32 -12.54 13.74
C ALA A 150 10.64 -13.49 12.74
N LEU A 151 10.10 -14.61 13.23
CA LEU A 151 9.33 -15.54 12.41
C LEU A 151 8.07 -14.89 11.81
N ALA A 152 7.26 -14.19 12.62
CA ALA A 152 6.08 -13.49 12.13
C ALA A 152 6.42 -12.41 11.10
N PHE A 153 7.49 -11.65 11.35
CA PHE A 153 7.99 -10.64 10.41
C PHE A 153 8.44 -11.27 9.09
N LEU A 154 9.18 -12.39 9.13
CA LEU A 154 9.59 -13.13 7.94
C LEU A 154 8.38 -13.68 7.17
N CYS A 155 7.36 -14.18 7.86
CA CYS A 155 6.12 -14.63 7.23
C CYS A 155 5.44 -13.47 6.49
N PHE A 156 5.34 -12.28 7.09
CA PHE A 156 4.79 -11.11 6.40
C PHE A 156 5.59 -10.73 5.17
N VAL A 157 6.92 -10.71 5.26
CA VAL A 157 7.80 -10.46 4.11
C VAL A 157 7.59 -11.48 3.00
N ALA A 158 7.54 -12.78 3.34
CA ALA A 158 7.36 -13.87 2.38
C ALA A 158 5.99 -13.83 1.69
N ILE A 159 4.92 -13.65 2.45
CA ILE A 159 3.56 -13.54 1.91
C ILE A 159 3.46 -12.32 1.00
N SER A 160 4.00 -11.18 1.45
CA SER A 160 3.96 -9.94 0.69
C SER A 160 4.75 -10.06 -0.60
N TRP A 161 5.89 -10.75 -0.58
CA TRP A 161 6.67 -11.01 -1.78
C TRP A 161 5.88 -11.79 -2.83
N LEU A 162 5.16 -12.83 -2.40
CA LEU A 162 4.30 -13.63 -3.28
C LEU A 162 3.09 -12.85 -3.79
N LEU A 163 2.53 -11.96 -2.97
CA LEU A 163 1.34 -11.16 -3.32
C LEU A 163 1.66 -9.93 -4.16
N THR A 164 2.88 -9.38 -4.08
CA THR A 164 3.27 -8.11 -4.71
C THR A 164 2.85 -8.00 -6.19
N PRO A 165 3.12 -8.97 -7.08
CA PRO A 165 2.73 -8.84 -8.49
C PRO A 165 1.21 -8.74 -8.65
N ARG A 166 0.45 -9.62 -8.00
CA ARG A 166 -1.01 -9.66 -8.14
C ARG A 166 -1.71 -8.47 -7.47
N TYR A 167 -1.20 -8.06 -6.32
CA TYR A 167 -1.77 -6.98 -5.53
C TYR A 167 -1.60 -5.63 -6.23
N TYR A 168 -0.40 -5.37 -6.76
CA TYR A 168 -0.15 -4.13 -7.48
C TYR A 168 -1.02 -4.00 -8.73
N ASP A 169 -1.13 -5.06 -9.54
CA ASP A 169 -1.98 -5.08 -10.74
C ASP A 169 -3.48 -4.91 -10.43
N PHE A 170 -3.94 -5.43 -9.29
CA PHE A 170 -5.30 -5.23 -8.83
C PHE A 170 -5.53 -3.75 -8.45
N ILE A 171 -4.63 -3.18 -7.65
CA ILE A 171 -4.72 -1.80 -7.17
C ILE A 171 -4.55 -0.79 -8.32
N ASP A 172 -3.78 -1.11 -9.36
CA ASP A 172 -3.69 -0.27 -10.56
C ASP A 172 -4.97 -0.29 -11.39
N ARG A 173 -5.59 -1.47 -11.57
CA ARG A 173 -6.88 -1.57 -12.28
C ARG A 173 -7.99 -0.79 -11.59
N VAL A 174 -8.17 -1.01 -10.28
CA VAL A 174 -9.20 -0.31 -9.49
C VAL A 174 -9.01 1.21 -9.55
N PHE A 175 -7.78 1.70 -9.40
CA PHE A 175 -7.49 3.13 -9.52
C PHE A 175 -7.69 3.66 -10.95
N GLY A 176 -7.39 2.86 -11.97
CA GLY A 176 -7.66 3.18 -13.37
C GLY A 176 -9.15 3.33 -13.65
N ASP A 177 -9.96 2.39 -13.18
CA ASP A 177 -11.41 2.39 -13.34
C ASP A 177 -12.02 3.61 -12.63
N ILE A 178 -11.62 3.88 -11.38
CA ILE A 178 -12.04 5.06 -10.63
C ILE A 178 -11.65 6.35 -11.36
N ALA A 179 -10.40 6.47 -11.81
CA ALA A 179 -9.93 7.65 -12.52
C ALA A 179 -10.68 7.86 -13.85
N SER A 180 -11.03 6.78 -14.56
CA SER A 180 -11.82 6.83 -15.78
C SER A 180 -13.25 7.28 -15.51
N ALA A 181 -13.87 6.81 -14.42
CA ALA A 181 -15.20 7.23 -13.99
C ALA A 181 -15.22 8.73 -13.62
N PHE A 182 -14.21 9.21 -12.88
CA PHE A 182 -14.08 10.63 -12.58
C PHE A 182 -13.83 11.49 -13.83
N LYS A 183 -13.02 11.02 -14.79
CA LYS A 183 -12.82 11.73 -16.06
C LYS A 183 -14.09 11.78 -16.88
N ALA A 184 -14.84 10.68 -16.97
CA ALA A 184 -16.12 10.61 -17.66
C ALA A 184 -17.13 11.56 -17.00
N LEU A 185 -17.24 11.56 -15.67
CA LEU A 185 -18.07 12.48 -14.92
C LEU A 185 -17.68 13.94 -15.17
N ARG A 186 -16.38 14.26 -15.09
CA ARG A 186 -15.88 15.61 -15.37
C ARG A 186 -16.18 16.04 -16.80
N GLN A 187 -16.01 15.15 -17.79
CA GLN A 187 -16.33 15.46 -19.18
C GLN A 187 -17.82 15.70 -19.38
N VAL A 188 -18.71 14.91 -18.76
CA VAL A 188 -20.17 15.11 -18.82
C VAL A 188 -20.56 16.45 -18.18
N VAL A 189 -20.01 16.77 -17.01
CA VAL A 189 -20.27 18.03 -16.30
C VAL A 189 -19.78 19.25 -17.10
N PHE A 190 -18.56 19.20 -17.65
CA PHE A 190 -18.00 20.33 -18.41
C PHE A 190 -18.56 20.45 -19.83
N LYS A 191 -18.90 19.35 -20.50
CA LYS A 191 -19.52 19.37 -21.85
C LYS A 191 -20.92 19.99 -21.84
N LYS A 192 -21.64 19.91 -20.72
CA LYS A 192 -22.95 20.58 -20.54
C LYS A 192 -22.84 22.11 -20.58
N ASN A 193 -21.68 22.68 -20.24
CA ASN A 193 -21.46 24.13 -20.23
C ASN A 193 -21.05 24.71 -21.61
N THR A 194 -20.56 23.89 -22.54
CA THR A 194 -20.13 24.35 -23.88
C THR A 194 -21.25 24.31 -24.92
N GLY A 195 -22.30 23.50 -24.68
CA GLY A 195 -23.43 23.34 -25.59
C GLY A 195 -24.39 24.53 -25.65
N TYR A 196 -24.50 25.32 -24.57
CA TYR A 196 -25.37 26.49 -24.53
C TYR A 196 -24.79 27.72 -25.25
N SER A 197 -23.47 27.83 -25.40
CA SER A 197 -22.85 28.97 -26.10
C SER A 197 -22.94 28.89 -27.63
N LYS A 198 -23.34 27.76 -28.21
CA LYS A 198 -23.34 27.58 -29.68
C LYS A 198 -24.70 27.76 -30.35
N VAL A 199 -25.79 27.87 -29.58
CA VAL A 199 -27.16 28.05 -30.12
C VAL A 199 -27.57 29.52 -30.20
N SER A 200 -26.96 30.43 -29.44
CA SER A 200 -27.34 31.86 -29.42
C SER A 200 -26.56 32.75 -30.40
N ARG A 201 -25.97 32.20 -31.47
CA ARG A 201 -25.15 33.00 -32.42
C ARG A 201 -25.40 32.64 -33.90
N HIS A 202 -26.59 32.10 -34.21
CA HIS A 202 -26.97 31.72 -35.58
C HIS A 202 -28.41 32.13 -35.91
N SER A 203 -28.88 33.24 -35.35
CA SER A 203 -30.27 33.71 -35.54
C SER A 203 -30.39 35.17 -36.01
N ASP A 204 -29.28 35.88 -36.24
CA ASP A 204 -29.35 37.34 -36.46
C ASP A 204 -28.84 37.81 -37.84
N ASP A 205 -28.51 36.90 -38.78
CA ASP A 205 -27.85 37.28 -40.05
C ASP A 205 -28.72 37.05 -41.32
N ASP A 206 -29.99 36.67 -41.20
CA ASP A 206 -30.88 36.40 -42.37
C ASP A 206 -32.07 37.38 -42.45
N GLU A 207 -31.83 38.69 -42.30
CA GLU A 207 -32.82 39.73 -42.63
C GLU A 207 -32.10 40.96 -43.22
N ASP A 208 -31.57 40.85 -44.43
CA ASP A 208 -31.54 42.01 -45.33
C ASP A 208 -31.28 41.59 -46.79
N SER A 209 -31.85 42.33 -47.72
CA SER A 209 -31.65 42.28 -49.18
C SER A 209 -32.58 41.35 -49.96
N ASP A 210 -33.84 41.74 -50.17
CA ASP A 210 -34.58 41.48 -51.42
C ASP A 210 -35.80 42.41 -51.51
N GLU A 211 -35.59 43.71 -51.78
CA GLU A 211 -36.64 44.57 -52.35
C GLU A 211 -36.06 45.84 -53.00
N GLU A 212 -35.43 45.69 -54.17
CA GLU A 212 -35.31 46.80 -55.13
C GLU A 212 -35.45 46.28 -56.56
N GLY A 213 -36.65 46.46 -57.11
CA GLY A 213 -36.95 46.08 -58.48
C GLY A 213 -38.42 46.27 -58.82
N HIS A 214 -38.86 47.52 -58.96
CA HIS A 214 -39.67 48.04 -60.08
C HIS A 214 -40.13 49.49 -59.86
#